data_AF-A0A067L9U5-F1
#
_entry.id   AF-A0A067L9U5-F1
#
_cell.length_a   1.000
_cell.length_b   1.000
_cell.length_c   1.000
_cell.angle_alpha   90.00
_cell.angle_beta   90.00
_cell.angle_gamma   90.00
#
_symmetry.space_group_name_H-M   'P 1'
#
loop_
_entity.id
_entity.type
_entity.pdbx_description
1 polymer ?
#
loop_
_entity_poly.entity_id
_entity_poly.type
_entity_poly.pdbx_seq_one_letter_code
_entity_poly.pdbx_strand_id
1 'polypeptide(L)'
;MATAAAVAAAPPTLDLCTVLIESKRIINAHSRHFLALSVLFLLPLSFSLTVYPTLQNLLSKSSTSNSKIFLTSSVFFFDQDPSDFIIAKNIVLSLLFFLFVSVFALLSVGSITYSVLHGFYGRPVKFKSAIKSAFASFLPLLITVFFVEIAVSAISLVSGFSLFLVIKGIELLGLELQFSSPYFIGLSVIVSIVLVLTLVYLQLNWSLATVIAVVESSWGLAPLKRSSFLIKGMRGVAFALLLFFGFLVGILLFLTSVSGVTLGIGTSRGWKTCGSILQIVGTSTLLMLLLLYNVAAHTVLYMYCKAIHGELAWEIAEEFAREYVSLPFDDGKVPHLVSVVYT
;
A
#
# COMPACT_ATOMS: atom_id res chain seq x y z
N MET A 1 -58.74 -3.00 9.52
CA MET A 1 -58.30 -1.63 9.19
C MET A 1 -57.46 -1.11 10.34
N ALA A 2 -56.15 -1.36 10.31
CA ALA A 2 -55.10 -0.63 11.03
C ALA A 2 -53.76 -1.33 10.72
N THR A 3 -52.90 -0.59 10.04
CA THR A 3 -51.66 -0.97 9.38
C THR A 3 -50.52 -1.24 10.36
N ALA A 4 -49.97 -2.44 10.37
CA ALA A 4 -48.67 -2.72 10.97
C ALA A 4 -47.57 -2.24 10.02
N ALA A 5 -46.97 -1.09 10.34
CA ALA A 5 -45.79 -0.58 9.65
C ALA A 5 -44.61 -1.52 9.95
N ALA A 6 -44.28 -2.37 8.99
CA ALA A 6 -43.03 -3.11 8.97
C ALA A 6 -41.88 -2.10 8.87
N VAL A 7 -41.16 -1.91 9.97
CA VAL A 7 -39.88 -1.21 9.99
C VAL A 7 -38.90 -2.09 9.21
N ALA A 8 -38.73 -1.77 7.93
CA ALA A 8 -37.68 -2.32 7.10
C ALA A 8 -36.34 -1.98 7.76
N ALA A 9 -35.67 -2.99 8.32
CA ALA A 9 -34.30 -2.87 8.78
C ALA A 9 -33.44 -2.47 7.57
N ALA A 10 -32.86 -1.26 7.64
CA ALA A 10 -31.92 -0.78 6.63
C ALA A 10 -30.77 -1.78 6.47
N PRO A 11 -30.23 -1.99 5.26
CA PRO A 11 -29.06 -2.82 5.07
C PRO A 11 -27.93 -2.31 5.97
N PRO A 12 -27.16 -3.20 6.65
CA PRO A 12 -26.12 -2.78 7.57
C PRO A 12 -25.16 -1.86 6.84
N THR A 13 -25.09 -0.60 7.26
CA THR A 13 -24.13 0.35 6.75
C THR A 13 -22.74 -0.19 7.09
N LEU A 14 -22.03 -0.67 6.08
CA LEU A 14 -20.66 -1.16 6.21
C LEU A 14 -19.78 -0.03 6.76
N ASP A 15 -19.43 -0.13 8.03
CA ASP A 15 -18.58 0.83 8.72
C ASP A 15 -17.12 0.38 8.71
N LEU A 16 -16.19 1.32 8.85
CA LEU A 16 -14.76 1.04 8.97
C LEU A 16 -14.47 0.08 10.13
N CYS A 17 -15.21 0.20 11.23
CA CYS A 17 -15.10 -0.71 12.36
C CYS A 17 -15.43 -2.15 11.97
N THR A 18 -16.44 -2.36 11.14
CA THR A 18 -16.83 -3.70 10.66
C THR A 18 -15.69 -4.34 9.88
N VAL A 19 -15.09 -3.60 8.95
CA VAL A 19 -13.94 -4.08 8.16
C VAL A 19 -12.77 -4.45 9.08
N LEU A 20 -12.42 -3.59 10.04
CA LEU A 20 -11.32 -3.84 10.97
C LEU A 20 -11.57 -5.01 11.92
N ILE A 21 -12.78 -5.14 12.46
CA ILE A 21 -13.17 -6.27 13.32
C ILE A 21 -13.07 -7.58 12.54
N GLU A 22 -13.55 -7.58 11.29
CA GLU A 22 -13.53 -8.76 10.44
C GLU A 22 -12.11 -9.16 10.04
N SER A 23 -11.26 -8.20 9.63
CA SER A 23 -9.84 -8.44 9.39
C SER A 23 -9.15 -9.01 10.64
N LYS A 24 -9.43 -8.46 11.82
CA LYS A 24 -8.90 -8.95 13.11
C LYS A 24 -9.37 -10.37 13.42
N ARG A 25 -10.65 -10.68 13.15
CA ARG A 25 -11.23 -12.02 13.33
C ARG A 25 -10.49 -13.06 12.49
N ILE A 26 -10.30 -12.77 11.20
CA ILE A 26 -9.62 -13.68 10.25
C ILE A 26 -8.15 -13.89 10.65
N ILE A 27 -7.44 -12.81 10.98
CA ILE A 27 -6.03 -12.89 11.41
C ILE A 27 -5.92 -13.71 12.70
N ASN A 28 -6.79 -13.49 13.69
CA ASN A 28 -6.74 -14.20 14.96
C ASN A 28 -7.07 -15.69 14.82
N ALA A 29 -8.00 -16.05 13.94
CA ALA A 29 -8.38 -17.44 13.68
C ALA A 29 -7.20 -18.30 13.18
N HIS A 30 -6.29 -17.71 12.41
CA HIS A 30 -5.10 -18.38 11.89
C HIS A 30 -3.79 -17.63 12.24
N SER A 31 -3.71 -17.10 13.47
CA SER A 31 -2.66 -16.18 13.92
C SER A 31 -1.24 -16.70 13.69
N ARG A 32 -0.97 -17.98 13.95
CA ARG A 32 0.35 -18.59 13.74
C ARG A 32 0.79 -18.56 12.28
N HIS A 33 -0.15 -18.74 11.36
CA HIS A 33 0.13 -18.76 9.92
C HIS A 33 0.39 -17.34 9.40
N PHE A 34 -0.48 -16.39 9.75
CA PHE A 34 -0.28 -14.99 9.40
C PHE A 34 1.00 -14.41 10.02
N LEU A 35 1.33 -14.80 11.25
CA LEU A 35 2.59 -14.41 11.90
C LEU A 35 3.79 -15.01 11.17
N ALA A 36 3.75 -16.28 10.76
CA ALA A 36 4.83 -16.89 9.99
C ALA A 36 5.04 -16.19 8.63
N LEU A 37 3.97 -15.87 7.91
CA LEU A 37 4.06 -15.09 6.66
C LEU A 37 4.59 -13.67 6.89
N SER A 38 4.16 -13.02 7.97
CA SER A 38 4.63 -11.68 8.32
C SER A 38 6.11 -11.68 8.69
N VAL A 39 6.57 -12.65 9.47
CA VAL A 39 7.99 -12.82 9.80
C VAL A 39 8.82 -13.14 8.55
N LEU A 40 8.26 -13.88 7.59
CA LEU A 40 8.97 -14.23 6.36
C LEU A 40 9.11 -13.05 5.39
N PHE A 41 8.04 -12.25 5.19
CA PHE A 41 8.01 -11.22 4.15
C PHE A 41 7.95 -9.78 4.68
N LEU A 42 7.12 -9.51 5.69
CA LEU A 42 6.93 -8.16 6.23
C LEU A 42 8.03 -7.73 7.20
N LEU A 43 8.61 -8.65 7.97
CA LEU A 43 9.67 -8.33 8.93
C LEU A 43 10.96 -7.88 8.22
N PRO A 44 11.47 -8.58 7.18
CA PRO A 44 12.62 -8.09 6.41
C PRO A 44 12.35 -6.73 5.77
N LEU A 45 11.14 -6.53 5.23
CA LEU A 45 10.72 -5.26 4.64
C LEU A 45 10.69 -4.13 5.68
N SER A 46 10.04 -4.34 6.82
CA SER A 46 9.87 -3.34 7.88
C SER A 46 11.20 -2.95 8.53
N PHE A 47 12.08 -3.94 8.73
CA PHE A 47 13.42 -3.71 9.22
C PHE A 47 14.24 -2.89 8.23
N SER A 48 14.18 -3.25 6.94
CA SER A 48 14.88 -2.55 5.87
C SER A 48 14.42 -1.09 5.76
N LEU A 49 13.12 -0.82 5.81
CA LEU A 49 12.55 0.55 5.82
C LEU A 49 13.00 1.37 7.03
N THR A 50 13.10 0.75 8.20
CA THR A 50 13.53 1.43 9.44
C THR A 50 15.03 1.76 9.41
N VAL A 51 15.85 0.85 8.87
CA VAL A 51 17.32 0.98 8.88
C VAL A 51 17.84 1.80 7.70
N TYR A 52 17.16 1.84 6.56
CA TYR A 52 17.62 2.53 5.35
C TYR A 52 18.03 4.00 5.53
N PRO A 53 17.23 4.91 6.14
CA PRO A 53 17.64 6.31 6.29
C PRO A 53 18.92 6.43 7.13
N THR A 54 19.06 5.53 8.12
CA THR A 54 20.19 5.44 9.02
C THR A 54 21.44 4.90 8.30
N LEU A 55 21.28 3.93 7.41
CA LEU A 55 22.33 3.36 6.55
C LEU A 55 22.81 4.39 5.52
N GLN A 56 21.89 5.11 4.89
CA GLN A 56 22.18 6.19 3.96
C GLN A 56 22.99 7.30 4.64
N ASN A 57 22.59 7.74 5.82
CA ASN A 57 23.32 8.74 6.60
C ASN A 57 24.74 8.30 7.00
N LEU A 58 24.95 7.03 7.36
CA LEU A 58 26.30 6.53 7.66
C LEU A 58 27.20 6.50 6.43
N LEU A 59 26.68 6.06 5.29
CA LEU A 59 27.43 6.04 4.03
C LEU A 59 27.78 7.47 3.59
N SER A 60 26.85 8.41 3.70
CA SER A 60 27.11 9.82 3.44
C SER A 60 28.14 10.41 4.40
N LYS A 61 28.06 10.12 5.71
CA LYS A 61 28.95 10.67 6.74
C LYS A 61 30.36 10.08 6.72
N SER A 62 30.51 8.80 6.40
CA SER A 62 31.82 8.17 6.17
C SER A 62 32.61 8.88 5.07
N SER A 63 31.93 9.61 4.19
CA SER A 63 32.53 10.33 3.07
C SER A 63 32.86 11.79 3.38
N THR A 64 32.44 12.34 4.52
CA THR A 64 32.61 13.77 4.85
C THR A 64 33.36 13.95 6.17
N SER A 65 34.62 13.50 6.21
CA SER A 65 35.61 14.12 7.10
C SER A 65 36.13 15.39 6.42
N ASN A 66 35.28 16.42 6.31
CA ASN A 66 35.62 17.83 6.39
C ASN A 66 34.42 18.73 6.05
N SER A 67 34.09 19.57 7.03
CA SER A 67 33.33 20.82 6.97
C SER A 67 31.86 20.82 6.48
N LYS A 68 30.96 21.06 7.45
CA LYS A 68 29.90 22.09 7.41
C LYS A 68 29.22 22.34 6.05
N ILE A 69 28.38 21.44 5.57
CA ILE A 69 27.41 21.75 4.51
C ILE A 69 26.07 21.12 4.89
N PHE A 70 25.34 21.78 5.80
CA PHE A 70 23.93 21.48 6.09
C PHE A 70 22.98 22.51 5.44
N LEU A 71 23.48 23.36 4.53
CA LEU A 71 22.67 24.40 3.88
C LEU A 71 22.74 24.45 2.34
N THR A 72 23.43 23.50 1.69
CA THR A 72 23.63 23.55 0.23
C THR A 72 23.13 22.27 -0.47
N SER A 73 21.99 21.72 -0.05
CA SER A 73 21.30 20.68 -0.83
C SER A 73 20.57 21.21 -2.07
N SER A 74 20.68 22.51 -2.38
CA SER A 74 19.95 23.15 -3.48
C SER A 74 20.78 23.51 -4.72
N VAL A 75 22.10 23.28 -4.75
CA VAL A 75 22.94 23.65 -5.92
C VAL A 75 24.09 22.65 -6.10
N PHE A 76 23.87 21.54 -6.81
CA PHE A 76 24.97 20.71 -7.32
C PHE A 76 24.57 20.10 -8.68
N PHE A 77 24.58 20.94 -9.71
CA PHE A 77 24.95 20.52 -11.06
C PHE A 77 26.30 21.19 -11.35
N PHE A 78 27.25 20.42 -11.90
CA PHE A 78 28.62 20.78 -12.28
C PHE A 78 29.65 20.81 -11.13
N ASP A 79 30.33 19.68 -10.91
CA ASP A 79 31.76 19.57 -11.27
C ASP A 79 32.17 18.08 -11.31
N GLN A 80 33.14 17.75 -12.17
CA GLN A 80 33.43 16.40 -12.67
C GLN A 80 34.67 15.75 -11.99
N ASP A 81 34.52 14.48 -11.57
CA ASP A 81 35.51 13.51 -11.04
C ASP A 81 36.23 13.85 -9.70
N PRO A 82 36.32 12.95 -8.67
CA PRO A 82 36.11 11.50 -8.57
C PRO A 82 34.80 11.13 -7.84
N SER A 83 33.80 12.00 -7.98
CA SER A 83 32.45 11.89 -7.44
C SER A 83 31.63 10.76 -8.09
N ASP A 84 31.94 10.39 -9.32
CA ASP A 84 31.09 9.52 -10.15
C ASP A 84 31.01 8.10 -9.63
N PHE A 85 32.10 7.56 -9.06
CA PHE A 85 32.09 6.23 -8.44
C PHE A 85 31.23 6.20 -7.16
N ILE A 86 31.25 7.28 -6.37
CA ILE A 86 30.50 7.39 -5.11
C ILE A 86 29.01 7.62 -5.41
N ILE A 87 28.71 8.48 -6.38
CA ILE A 87 27.35 8.72 -6.87
C ILE A 87 26.79 7.44 -7.48
N ALA A 88 27.53 6.76 -8.35
CA ALA A 88 27.12 5.48 -8.93
C ALA A 88 26.88 4.42 -7.86
N LYS A 89 27.77 4.30 -6.85
CA LYS A 89 27.58 3.35 -5.74
C LYS A 89 26.31 3.66 -4.92
N ASN A 90 26.03 4.93 -4.64
CA ASN A 90 24.82 5.33 -3.92
C ASN A 90 23.55 5.10 -4.74
N ILE A 91 23.58 5.36 -6.05
CA ILE A 91 22.48 5.08 -6.97
C ILE A 91 22.23 3.57 -7.05
N VAL A 92 23.28 2.77 -7.25
CA VAL A 92 23.19 1.31 -7.32
C VAL A 92 22.66 0.73 -6.01
N LEU A 93 23.12 1.23 -4.86
CA LEU A 93 22.61 0.81 -3.55
C LEU A 93 21.13 1.18 -3.37
N SER A 94 20.73 2.38 -3.76
CA SER A 94 19.34 2.83 -3.68
C SER A 94 18.44 2.01 -4.59
N LEU A 95 18.90 1.70 -5.81
CA LEU A 95 18.19 0.85 -6.77
C LEU A 95 18.04 -0.58 -6.24
N LEU A 96 19.10 -1.15 -5.68
CA LEU A 96 19.08 -2.49 -5.09
C LEU A 96 18.13 -2.53 -3.88
N PHE A 97 18.14 -1.50 -3.04
CA PHE A 97 17.22 -1.36 -1.92
C PHE A 97 15.76 -1.26 -2.39
N PHE A 98 15.48 -0.43 -3.39
CA PHE A 98 14.15 -0.30 -3.98
C PHE A 98 13.66 -1.64 -4.55
N LEU A 99 14.52 -2.36 -5.28
CA LEU A 99 14.21 -3.69 -5.80
C LEU A 99 13.91 -4.66 -4.66
N PHE A 100 14.75 -4.68 -3.63
CA PHE A 100 14.55 -5.53 -2.45
C PHE A 100 13.20 -5.24 -1.78
N VAL A 101 12.92 -3.96 -1.46
CA VAL A 101 11.65 -3.56 -0.83
C VAL A 101 10.47 -3.91 -1.72
N SER A 102 10.56 -3.63 -3.02
CA SER A 102 9.51 -3.95 -3.99
C SER A 102 9.22 -5.46 -3.99
N VAL A 103 10.23 -6.31 -4.20
CA VAL A 103 10.06 -7.78 -4.24
C VAL A 103 9.38 -8.30 -2.96
N PHE A 104 9.88 -7.89 -1.78
CA PHE A 104 9.28 -8.33 -0.51
C PHE A 104 7.87 -7.77 -0.29
N ALA A 105 7.57 -6.55 -0.76
CA ALA A 105 6.23 -5.98 -0.71
C ALA A 105 5.25 -6.78 -1.57
N LEU A 106 5.62 -7.12 -2.82
CA LEU A 106 4.75 -7.88 -3.72
C LEU A 106 4.48 -9.29 -3.17
N LEU A 107 5.51 -9.98 -2.68
CA LEU A 107 5.37 -11.31 -2.08
C LEU A 107 4.50 -11.28 -0.82
N SER A 108 4.65 -10.23 0.00
CA SER A 108 3.81 -10.01 1.17
C SER A 108 2.34 -9.80 0.78
N VAL A 109 2.07 -8.86 -0.14
CA VAL A 109 0.69 -8.56 -0.58
C VAL A 109 0.04 -9.81 -1.19
N GLY A 110 0.76 -10.54 -2.06
CA GLY A 110 0.25 -11.77 -2.67
C GLY A 110 -0.07 -12.86 -1.64
N SER A 111 0.86 -13.16 -0.74
CA SER A 111 0.70 -14.25 0.24
C SER A 111 -0.36 -13.95 1.31
N ILE A 112 -0.41 -12.71 1.81
CA ILE A 112 -1.41 -12.28 2.80
C ILE A 112 -2.79 -12.23 2.14
N THR A 113 -2.90 -11.68 0.92
CA THR A 113 -4.18 -11.61 0.20
C THR A 113 -4.78 -12.99 -0.02
N TYR A 114 -3.99 -13.92 -0.54
CA TYR A 114 -4.42 -15.31 -0.72
C TYR A 114 -4.87 -15.96 0.59
N SER A 115 -4.15 -15.70 1.69
CA SER A 115 -4.45 -16.28 3.01
C SER A 115 -5.71 -15.67 3.64
N VAL A 116 -5.94 -14.37 3.50
CA VAL A 116 -7.15 -13.71 3.98
C VAL A 116 -8.37 -14.18 3.20
N LEU A 117 -8.26 -14.36 1.87
CA LEU A 117 -9.35 -14.94 1.08
C LEU A 117 -9.73 -16.34 1.56
N HIS A 118 -8.76 -17.23 1.76
CA HIS A 118 -9.04 -18.58 2.27
C HIS A 118 -9.60 -18.55 3.69
N GLY A 119 -9.13 -17.65 4.54
CA GLY A 119 -9.67 -17.42 5.88
C GLY A 119 -11.11 -16.89 5.87
N PHE A 120 -11.46 -16.04 4.90
CA PHE A 120 -12.82 -15.55 4.70
C PHE A 120 -13.78 -16.68 4.29
N TYR A 121 -13.34 -17.58 3.40
CA TYR A 121 -14.10 -18.77 2.99
C TYR A 121 -14.05 -19.93 4.00
N GLY A 122 -13.38 -19.77 5.15
CA GLY A 122 -13.29 -20.80 6.20
C GLY A 122 -12.46 -22.03 5.84
N ARG A 123 -11.66 -21.99 4.76
CA ARG A 123 -10.83 -23.11 4.32
C ARG A 123 -9.47 -23.13 5.06
N PRO A 124 -8.90 -24.32 5.35
CA PRO A 124 -7.62 -24.42 6.04
C PRO A 124 -6.48 -23.85 5.17
N VAL A 125 -5.80 -22.82 5.66
CA VAL A 125 -4.75 -22.11 4.91
C VAL A 125 -3.44 -22.92 4.95
N LYS A 126 -3.00 -23.45 3.81
CA LYS A 126 -1.70 -24.13 3.67
C LYS A 126 -0.60 -23.12 3.34
N PHE A 127 0.41 -22.99 4.20
CA PHE A 127 1.57 -22.08 4.02
C PHE A 127 2.27 -22.22 2.67
N LYS A 128 2.53 -23.47 2.24
CA LYS A 128 3.16 -23.76 0.94
C LYS A 128 2.30 -23.28 -0.24
N SER A 129 0.98 -23.34 -0.11
CA SER A 129 0.04 -22.87 -1.16
C SER A 129 0.06 -21.34 -1.26
N ALA A 130 0.08 -20.65 -0.11
CA ALA A 130 0.17 -19.19 -0.07
C ALA A 130 1.46 -18.66 -0.72
N ILE A 131 2.60 -19.31 -0.46
CA ILE A 131 3.87 -18.94 -1.11
C ILE A 131 3.81 -19.19 -2.61
N LYS A 132 3.30 -20.36 -3.05
CA LYS A 132 3.18 -20.67 -4.47
C LYS A 132 2.27 -19.66 -5.20
N SER A 133 1.14 -19.30 -4.58
CA SER A 133 0.22 -18.30 -5.11
C SER A 133 0.86 -16.91 -5.17
N ALA A 134 1.66 -16.53 -4.17
CA ALA A 134 2.39 -15.27 -4.17
C ALA A 134 3.38 -15.19 -5.34
N PHE A 135 4.12 -16.26 -5.64
CA PHE A 135 5.02 -16.31 -6.80
C PHE A 135 4.26 -16.29 -8.13
N ALA A 136 3.11 -16.98 -8.23
CA ALA A 136 2.27 -16.94 -9.43
C ALA A 136 1.70 -15.53 -9.70
N SER A 137 1.34 -14.82 -8.62
CA SER A 137 0.78 -13.47 -8.68
C SER A 137 1.85 -12.37 -8.79
N PHE A 138 3.14 -12.73 -8.69
CA PHE A 138 4.23 -11.76 -8.65
C PHE A 138 4.31 -10.92 -9.93
N LEU A 139 4.25 -11.55 -11.10
CA LEU A 139 4.34 -10.83 -12.38
C LEU A 139 3.14 -9.93 -12.67
N PRO A 140 1.87 -10.39 -12.54
CA PRO A 140 0.71 -9.51 -12.68
C PRO A 140 0.82 -8.30 -11.74
N LEU A 141 1.16 -8.53 -10.47
CA LEU A 141 1.23 -7.48 -9.46
C LEU A 141 2.36 -6.49 -9.74
N LEU A 142 3.56 -6.98 -10.10
CA LEU A 142 4.70 -6.15 -10.49
C LEU A 142 4.31 -5.19 -11.62
N ILE A 143 3.63 -5.71 -12.65
CA ILE A 143 3.20 -4.91 -13.79
C ILE A 143 2.16 -3.87 -13.37
N THR A 144 1.18 -4.23 -12.54
CA THR A 144 0.20 -3.23 -12.05
C THR A 144 0.84 -2.12 -11.25
N VAL A 145 1.76 -2.45 -10.34
CA VAL A 145 2.49 -1.46 -9.54
C VAL A 145 3.32 -0.56 -10.43
N PHE A 146 3.99 -1.13 -11.44
CA PHE A 146 4.75 -0.34 -12.42
C PHE A 146 3.87 0.66 -13.19
N PHE A 147 2.66 0.26 -13.61
CA PHE A 147 1.71 1.19 -14.24
C PHE A 147 1.21 2.27 -13.29
N VAL A 148 0.97 1.95 -12.01
CA VAL A 148 0.60 2.94 -10.99
C VAL A 148 1.73 3.96 -10.80
N GLU A 149 2.98 3.49 -10.66
CA GLU A 149 4.16 4.34 -10.51
C GLU A 149 4.38 5.23 -11.74
N ILE A 150 4.25 4.68 -12.95
CA ILE A 150 4.31 5.49 -14.18
C ILE A 150 3.24 6.57 -14.19
N ALA A 151 2.01 6.24 -13.82
CA ALA A 151 0.91 7.21 -13.85
C ALA A 151 1.08 8.31 -12.79
N VAL A 152 1.47 7.95 -11.57
CA VAL A 152 1.76 8.92 -10.49
C VAL A 152 2.95 9.82 -10.87
N SER A 153 4.01 9.23 -11.43
CA SER A 153 5.19 9.94 -11.92
C SER A 153 4.81 10.91 -13.05
N ALA A 154 4.02 10.46 -14.03
CA ALA A 154 3.58 11.29 -15.15
C ALA A 154 2.75 12.50 -14.68
N ILE A 155 1.79 12.30 -13.77
CA ILE A 155 0.97 13.40 -13.21
C ILE A 155 1.85 14.40 -12.46
N SER A 156 2.79 13.89 -11.65
CA SER A 156 3.72 14.73 -10.90
C SER A 156 4.65 15.52 -11.83
N LEU A 157 5.14 14.88 -12.90
CA LEU A 157 5.99 15.50 -13.92
C LEU A 157 5.23 16.59 -14.68
N VAL A 158 4.00 16.32 -15.13
CA VAL A 158 3.15 17.31 -15.82
C VAL A 158 2.88 18.52 -14.92
N SER A 159 2.54 18.29 -13.65
CA SER A 159 2.34 19.37 -12.67
C SER A 159 3.61 20.19 -12.44
N GLY A 160 4.77 19.53 -12.32
CA GLY A 160 6.06 20.21 -12.14
C GLY A 160 6.49 20.99 -13.39
N PHE A 161 6.30 20.42 -14.58
CA PHE A 161 6.59 21.06 -15.86
C PHE A 161 5.69 22.28 -16.08
N SER A 162 4.42 22.22 -15.70
CA SER A 162 3.52 23.38 -15.75
C SER A 162 4.03 24.54 -14.89
N LEU A 163 4.47 24.28 -13.64
CA LEU A 163 5.07 25.29 -12.78
C LEU A 163 6.36 25.87 -13.38
N PHE A 164 7.21 25.00 -13.94
CA PHE A 164 8.45 25.43 -14.60
C PHE A 164 8.19 26.37 -15.79
N LEU A 165 7.21 26.05 -16.64
CA LEU A 165 6.81 26.90 -17.76
C LEU A 165 6.29 28.27 -17.29
N VAL A 166 5.51 28.31 -16.21
CA VAL A 166 5.03 29.58 -15.64
C VAL A 166 6.21 30.44 -15.18
N ILE A 167 7.18 29.85 -14.48
CA ILE A 167 8.39 30.56 -14.01
C ILE A 167 9.18 31.13 -15.20
N LYS A 168 9.48 30.29 -16.20
CA LYS A 168 10.27 30.70 -17.37
C LYS A 168 9.53 31.68 -18.27
N GLY A 169 8.21 31.57 -18.36
CA GLY A 169 7.37 32.51 -19.11
C GLY A 169 7.39 33.92 -18.50
N ILE A 170 7.36 34.04 -17.18
CA ILE A 170 7.45 35.34 -16.49
C ILE A 170 8.86 35.93 -16.61
N GLU A 171 9.91 35.10 -16.52
CA GLU A 171 11.31 35.51 -16.72
C GLU A 171 11.54 36.04 -18.16
N LEU A 172 10.94 35.41 -19.17
CA LEU A 172 11.01 35.85 -20.57
C LEU A 172 10.33 37.22 -20.80
N LEU A 173 9.35 37.58 -19.98
CA LEU A 173 8.67 38.89 -20.02
C LEU A 173 9.51 40.00 -19.37
N GLY A 174 10.72 39.71 -18.88
CA GLY A 174 11.61 40.69 -18.25
C GLY A 174 11.17 41.10 -16.84
N LEU A 175 10.27 40.36 -16.21
CA LEU A 175 9.85 40.59 -14.83
C LEU A 175 10.80 39.83 -13.90
N GLU A 176 11.53 40.55 -13.06
CA GLU A 176 12.37 39.95 -12.03
C GLU A 176 11.48 39.21 -11.01
N LEU A 177 11.42 37.89 -11.14
CA LEU A 177 10.74 37.03 -10.17
C LEU A 177 11.57 36.96 -8.89
N GLN A 178 11.17 37.72 -7.88
CA GLN A 178 11.58 37.41 -6.52
C GLN A 178 10.82 36.16 -6.06
N PHE A 179 11.54 35.03 -5.96
CA PHE A 179 11.01 33.75 -5.45
C PHE A 179 10.39 33.88 -4.04
N SER A 180 10.69 34.94 -3.30
CA SER A 180 10.11 35.26 -1.99
C SER A 180 8.78 36.04 -2.07
N SER A 181 8.28 36.35 -3.27
CA SER A 181 7.02 37.07 -3.45
C SER A 181 5.85 36.25 -2.91
N PRO A 182 4.94 36.85 -2.11
CA PRO A 182 3.80 36.14 -1.54
C PRO A 182 2.88 35.55 -2.63
N TYR A 183 2.82 36.17 -3.81
CA TYR A 183 2.02 35.68 -4.93
C TYR A 183 2.58 34.39 -5.54
N PHE A 184 3.91 34.28 -5.67
CA PHE A 184 4.57 33.07 -6.18
C PHE A 184 4.43 31.90 -5.20
N ILE A 185 4.63 32.17 -3.90
CA ILE A 185 4.41 31.18 -2.84
C ILE A 185 2.95 30.73 -2.84
N GLY A 186 2.00 31.65 -2.94
CA GLY A 186 0.58 31.34 -3.01
C GLY A 186 0.24 30.44 -4.21
N LEU A 187 0.73 30.77 -5.41
CA LEU A 187 0.53 29.95 -6.61
C LEU A 187 1.15 28.55 -6.45
N SER A 188 2.38 28.46 -5.95
CA SER A 188 3.04 27.19 -5.69
C SER A 188 2.25 26.32 -4.71
N VAL A 189 1.78 26.89 -3.60
CA VAL A 189 0.97 26.20 -2.60
C VAL A 189 -0.35 25.70 -3.20
N ILE A 190 -1.04 26.51 -3.99
CA ILE A 190 -2.30 26.10 -4.64
C ILE A 190 -2.05 24.92 -5.59
N VAL A 191 -1.03 24.99 -6.45
CA VAL A 191 -0.71 23.89 -7.36
C VAL A 191 -0.32 22.62 -6.60
N SER A 192 0.47 22.75 -5.53
CA SER A 192 0.82 21.62 -4.67
C SER A 192 -0.41 21.00 -4.00
N ILE A 193 -1.35 21.82 -3.52
CA ILE A 193 -2.62 21.32 -2.95
C ILE A 193 -3.41 20.56 -4.02
N VAL A 194 -3.58 21.13 -5.22
CA VAL A 194 -4.29 20.45 -6.32
C VAL A 194 -3.62 19.13 -6.70
N LEU A 195 -2.28 19.11 -6.78
CA LEU A 195 -1.52 17.89 -7.04
C LEU A 195 -1.78 16.84 -5.95
N VAL A 196 -1.69 17.21 -4.67
CA VAL A 196 -1.93 16.30 -3.55
C VAL A 196 -3.36 15.75 -3.57
N LEU A 197 -4.38 16.59 -3.77
CA LEU A 197 -5.76 16.12 -3.89
C LEU A 197 -5.94 15.15 -5.06
N THR A 198 -5.31 15.43 -6.20
CA THR A 198 -5.35 14.57 -7.38
C THR A 198 -4.72 13.21 -7.09
N LEU A 199 -3.55 13.18 -6.45
CA LEU A 199 -2.86 11.95 -6.07
C LEU A 199 -3.66 11.14 -5.04
N VAL A 200 -4.24 11.80 -4.03
CA VAL A 200 -5.11 11.14 -3.04
C VAL A 200 -6.33 10.54 -3.73
N TYR A 201 -6.98 11.27 -4.63
CA TYR A 201 -8.13 10.77 -5.38
C TYR A 201 -7.78 9.53 -6.23
N LEU A 202 -6.61 9.55 -6.87
CA LEU A 202 -6.11 8.43 -7.65
C LEU A 202 -5.80 7.22 -6.77
N GLN A 203 -5.09 7.46 -5.67
CA GLN A 203 -4.75 6.43 -4.68
C GLN A 203 -6.00 5.75 -4.11
N LEU A 204 -7.07 6.52 -3.88
CA LEU A 204 -8.34 5.95 -3.45
C LEU A 204 -8.92 5.03 -4.49
N ASN A 205 -9.06 5.51 -5.74
CA ASN A 205 -9.63 4.70 -6.80
C ASN A 205 -8.81 3.44 -7.12
N TRP A 206 -7.50 3.47 -6.88
CA TRP A 206 -6.59 2.36 -7.12
C TRP A 206 -6.20 1.55 -5.87
N SER A 207 -6.80 1.86 -4.72
CA SER A 207 -6.47 1.20 -3.45
C SER A 207 -6.72 -0.31 -3.43
N LEU A 208 -7.65 -0.81 -4.25
CA LEU A 208 -7.96 -2.24 -4.39
C LEU A 208 -7.21 -2.90 -5.56
N ALA A 209 -6.50 -2.14 -6.39
CA ALA A 209 -5.90 -2.65 -7.62
C ALA A 209 -4.85 -3.72 -7.35
N THR A 210 -4.05 -3.56 -6.28
CA THR A 210 -3.04 -4.54 -5.88
C THR A 210 -3.69 -5.85 -5.45
N VAL A 211 -4.80 -5.79 -4.72
CA VAL A 211 -5.60 -6.96 -4.32
C VAL A 211 -6.21 -7.63 -5.54
N ILE A 212 -6.87 -6.87 -6.42
CA ILE A 212 -7.49 -7.37 -7.65
C ILE A 212 -6.47 -8.07 -8.55
N ALA A 213 -5.26 -7.52 -8.69
CA ALA A 213 -4.19 -8.14 -9.46
C ALA A 213 -3.78 -9.53 -8.93
N VAL A 214 -3.83 -9.75 -7.60
CA VAL A 214 -3.59 -11.07 -6.99
C VAL A 214 -4.75 -12.01 -7.25
N VAL A 215 -5.98 -11.54 -7.00
CA VAL A 215 -7.16 -12.40 -6.97
C VAL A 215 -7.62 -12.79 -8.38
N GLU A 216 -7.72 -11.82 -9.27
CA GLU A 216 -8.23 -12.01 -10.63
C GLU A 216 -7.10 -12.35 -11.62
N SER A 217 -5.85 -12.39 -11.15
CA SER A 217 -4.65 -12.61 -11.98
C SER A 217 -4.65 -11.74 -13.25
N SER A 218 -5.19 -10.53 -13.16
CA SER A 218 -5.32 -9.59 -14.27
C SER A 218 -4.11 -8.65 -14.34
N TRP A 219 -3.69 -8.32 -15.56
CA TRP A 219 -2.40 -7.67 -15.81
C TRP A 219 -2.60 -6.21 -16.24
N GLY A 220 -1.68 -5.33 -15.85
CA GLY A 220 -1.58 -3.96 -16.38
C GLY A 220 -2.68 -3.01 -15.92
N LEU A 221 -3.37 -2.37 -16.87
CA LEU A 221 -4.38 -1.34 -16.59
C LEU A 221 -5.77 -1.91 -16.26
N ALA A 222 -6.02 -3.19 -16.55
CA ALA A 222 -7.32 -3.82 -16.29
C ALA A 222 -7.69 -3.82 -14.78
N PRO A 223 -6.78 -4.22 -13.85
CA PRO A 223 -6.99 -4.10 -12.41
C PRO A 223 -7.33 -2.69 -11.93
N LEU A 224 -6.73 -1.65 -12.53
CA LEU A 224 -6.94 -0.26 -12.13
C LEU A 224 -8.33 0.24 -12.50
N LYS A 225 -8.78 -0.06 -13.72
CA LYS A 225 -10.14 0.28 -14.16
C LYS A 225 -11.18 -0.46 -13.32
N ARG A 226 -10.92 -1.74 -13.02
CA ARG A 226 -11.77 -2.58 -12.19
C ARG A 226 -11.87 -2.08 -10.75
N SER A 227 -10.75 -1.67 -10.15
CA SER A 227 -10.70 -1.07 -8.81
C SER A 227 -11.58 0.18 -8.71
N SER A 228 -11.49 1.08 -9.68
CA SER A 228 -12.30 2.32 -9.72
C SER A 228 -13.80 2.05 -9.83
N PHE A 229 -14.18 0.97 -10.54
CA PHE A 229 -15.57 0.54 -10.62
C PHE A 229 -16.06 -0.04 -9.28
N LEU A 230 -15.33 -0.98 -8.70
CA LEU A 230 -15.72 -1.68 -7.47
C LEU A 230 -15.78 -0.75 -6.25
N ILE A 231 -14.93 0.27 -6.20
CA ILE A 231 -14.91 1.19 -5.06
C ILE A 231 -16.07 2.21 -5.09
N LYS A 232 -16.79 2.31 -6.22
CA LYS A 232 -17.91 3.21 -6.39
C LYS A 232 -19.05 2.76 -5.46
N GLY A 233 -19.32 3.57 -4.45
CA GLY A 233 -20.28 3.25 -3.37
C GLY A 233 -19.64 3.08 -1.99
N MET A 234 -18.35 2.75 -1.91
CA MET A 234 -17.60 2.57 -0.64
C MET A 234 -16.39 3.49 -0.49
N ARG A 235 -16.32 4.56 -1.28
CA ARG A 235 -15.21 5.52 -1.26
C ARG A 235 -14.93 6.12 0.12
N GLY A 236 -15.98 6.34 0.91
CA GLY A 236 -15.84 6.86 2.29
C GLY A 236 -15.06 5.90 3.19
N VAL A 237 -15.42 4.61 3.19
CA VAL A 237 -14.73 3.58 3.98
C VAL A 237 -13.30 3.38 3.50
N ALA A 238 -13.09 3.32 2.17
CA ALA A 238 -11.75 3.22 1.60
C ALA A 238 -10.86 4.41 1.96
N PHE A 239 -11.42 5.63 1.94
CA PHE A 239 -10.71 6.84 2.36
C PHE A 239 -10.39 6.83 3.84
N ALA A 240 -11.33 6.42 4.68
CA ALA A 240 -11.11 6.31 6.11
C ALA A 240 -10.04 5.26 6.45
N LEU A 241 -9.99 4.12 5.73
CA LEU A 241 -8.93 3.12 5.89
C LEU A 241 -7.57 3.65 5.45
N LEU A 242 -7.51 4.32 4.30
CA LEU A 242 -6.28 4.94 3.80
C LEU A 242 -5.74 5.98 4.79
N LEU A 243 -6.61 6.85 5.31
CA LEU A 243 -6.22 7.82 6.32
C LEU A 243 -5.79 7.14 7.61
N PHE A 244 -6.52 6.14 8.11
CA PHE A 244 -6.21 5.45 9.35
C PHE A 244 -4.84 4.75 9.30
N PHE A 245 -4.62 3.87 8.31
CA PHE A 245 -3.35 3.16 8.18
C PHE A 245 -2.22 4.09 7.74
N GLY A 246 -2.47 5.02 6.82
CA GLY A 246 -1.49 6.00 6.36
C GLY A 246 -1.01 6.91 7.50
N PHE A 247 -1.92 7.39 8.34
CA PHE A 247 -1.60 8.22 9.50
C PHE A 247 -0.80 7.44 10.56
N LEU A 248 -1.20 6.21 10.88
CA LEU A 248 -0.48 5.38 11.85
C LEU A 248 0.94 5.03 11.39
N VAL A 249 1.10 4.64 10.12
CA VAL A 249 2.42 4.38 9.53
C VAL A 249 3.24 5.67 9.49
N GLY A 250 2.64 6.79 9.09
CA GLY A 250 3.29 8.10 9.05
C GLY A 250 3.79 8.56 10.42
N ILE A 251 2.95 8.46 11.46
CA ILE A 251 3.36 8.76 12.84
C ILE A 251 4.50 7.86 13.29
N LEU A 252 4.40 6.55 13.04
CA LEU A 252 5.43 5.60 13.47
C LEU A 252 6.79 5.95 12.84
N LEU A 253 6.82 6.24 11.53
CA LEU A 253 8.03 6.67 10.82
C LEU A 253 8.52 8.06 11.25
N PHE A 254 7.61 8.97 11.59
CA PHE A 254 7.99 10.28 12.10
C PHE A 254 8.64 10.18 13.48
N LEU A 255 8.04 9.41 14.39
CA LEU A 255 8.58 9.15 15.73
C LEU A 255 9.94 8.43 15.65
N THR A 256 10.12 7.51 14.72
CA THR A 256 11.43 6.85 14.54
C THR A 256 12.50 7.83 14.07
N SER A 257 12.15 8.73 13.15
CA SER A 257 13.05 9.76 12.66
C SER A 257 13.47 10.73 13.77
N VAL A 258 12.51 11.27 14.52
CA VAL A 258 12.76 12.19 15.65
C VAL A 258 13.58 11.50 16.74
N SER A 259 13.16 10.32 17.17
CA SER A 259 13.86 9.58 18.22
C SER A 259 15.27 9.16 17.78
N GLY A 260 15.45 8.80 16.50
CA GLY A 260 16.75 8.48 15.93
C GLY A 260 17.75 9.62 16.00
N VAL A 261 17.29 10.86 15.77
CA VAL A 261 18.11 12.08 15.96
C VAL A 261 18.46 12.27 17.44
N THR A 262 17.50 12.11 18.36
CA THR A 262 17.74 12.31 19.81
C THR A 262 18.64 11.26 20.45
N LEU A 263 18.57 10.01 19.98
CA LEU A 263 19.40 8.90 20.48
C LEU A 263 20.75 8.79 19.77
N GLY A 264 21.06 9.71 18.84
CA GLY A 264 22.32 9.73 18.10
C GLY A 264 22.51 8.53 17.17
N ILE A 265 21.41 7.97 16.65
CA ILE A 265 21.37 6.89 15.66
C ILE A 265 21.94 7.43 14.33
N GLY A 266 23.27 7.41 14.20
CA GLY A 266 24.04 8.08 13.13
C GLY A 266 25.40 8.59 13.59
N THR A 267 25.71 8.47 14.89
CA THR A 267 27.05 8.59 15.45
C THR A 267 27.63 7.20 15.73
N SER A 268 28.95 7.03 15.63
CA SER A 268 29.63 5.74 15.85
C SER A 268 29.39 5.14 17.25
N ARG A 269 28.93 5.97 18.19
CA ARG A 269 28.66 5.60 19.59
C ARG A 269 27.16 5.34 19.87
N GLY A 270 26.24 6.03 19.20
CA GLY A 270 24.79 5.90 19.42
C GLY A 270 24.14 4.62 18.88
N TRP A 271 24.74 3.96 17.87
CA TRP A 271 24.27 2.65 17.39
C TRP A 271 24.50 1.52 18.41
N LYS A 272 25.45 1.70 19.35
CA LYS A 272 25.76 0.69 20.38
C LYS A 272 24.89 0.82 21.63
N THR A 273 24.04 1.85 21.70
CA THR A 273 23.14 2.02 22.84
C THR A 273 21.98 1.03 22.74
N CYS A 274 21.72 0.28 23.81
CA CYS A 274 20.61 -0.68 23.90
C CYS A 274 19.27 -0.07 23.46
N GLY A 275 19.01 1.21 23.79
CA GLY A 275 17.82 1.95 23.38
C GLY A 275 17.61 2.05 21.88
N SER A 276 18.68 2.21 21.09
CA SER A 276 18.61 2.30 19.62
C SER A 276 18.21 0.96 19.00
N ILE A 277 18.75 -0.15 19.52
CA ILE A 277 18.41 -1.50 19.06
C ILE A 277 16.95 -1.83 19.43
N LEU A 278 16.55 -1.55 20.67
CA LEU A 278 15.19 -1.76 21.14
C LEU A 278 14.17 -0.94 20.34
N GLN A 279 14.51 0.31 20.00
CA GLN A 279 13.68 1.15 19.16
C GLN A 279 13.52 0.54 17.76
N ILE A 280 14.61 0.17 17.07
CA ILE A 280 14.54 -0.38 15.71
C ILE A 280 13.72 -1.69 15.68
N VAL A 281 13.94 -2.58 16.65
CA VAL A 281 13.20 -3.85 16.74
C VAL A 281 11.72 -3.58 17.06
N GLY A 282 11.44 -2.70 18.02
CA GLY A 282 10.08 -2.32 18.40
C GLY A 282 9.32 -1.66 17.24
N THR A 283 9.95 -0.73 16.53
CA THR A 283 9.30 -0.01 15.42
C THR A 283 9.13 -0.91 14.20
N SER A 284 10.11 -1.78 13.91
CA SER A 284 10.01 -2.77 12.83
C SER A 284 8.87 -3.76 13.08
N THR A 285 8.74 -4.27 14.31
CA THR A 285 7.66 -5.20 14.67
C THR A 285 6.28 -4.54 14.64
N LEU A 286 6.16 -3.29 15.13
CA LEU A 286 4.91 -2.53 15.02
C LEU A 286 4.55 -2.21 13.56
N LEU A 287 5.53 -1.84 12.73
CA LEU A 287 5.32 -1.59 11.31
C LEU A 287 4.90 -2.87 10.57
N MET A 288 5.52 -4.01 10.90
CA MET A 288 5.13 -5.32 10.38
C MET A 288 3.64 -5.62 10.66
N LEU A 289 3.20 -5.42 11.91
CA LEU A 289 1.80 -5.63 12.28
C LEU A 289 0.85 -4.67 11.56
N LEU A 290 1.21 -3.38 11.48
CA LEU A 290 0.40 -2.37 10.77
C LEU A 290 0.26 -2.71 9.29
N LEU A 291 1.33 -3.12 8.62
CA LEU A 291 1.30 -3.53 7.21
C LEU A 291 0.46 -4.79 7.00
N LEU A 292 0.53 -5.77 7.91
CA LEU A 292 -0.33 -6.96 7.87
C LEU A 292 -1.82 -6.56 7.94
N TYR A 293 -2.19 -5.73 8.92
CA TYR A 293 -3.57 -5.26 9.06
C TYR A 293 -4.01 -4.40 7.89
N ASN A 294 -3.12 -3.58 7.32
CA ASN A 294 -3.42 -2.76 6.15
C ASN A 294 -3.80 -3.63 4.94
N VAL A 295 -2.97 -4.62 4.60
CA VAL A 295 -3.26 -5.54 3.49
C VAL A 295 -4.55 -6.32 3.78
N ALA A 296 -4.72 -6.84 5.00
CA ALA A 296 -5.93 -7.58 5.37
C ALA A 296 -7.21 -6.73 5.36
N ALA A 297 -7.14 -5.44 5.67
CA ALA A 297 -8.29 -4.54 5.60
C ALA A 297 -8.66 -4.24 4.14
N HIS A 298 -7.67 -4.01 3.27
CA HIS A 298 -7.92 -3.82 1.84
C HIS A 298 -8.49 -5.07 1.16
N THR A 299 -8.09 -6.28 1.59
CA THR A 299 -8.67 -7.51 1.05
C THR A 299 -10.09 -7.78 1.54
N VAL A 300 -10.38 -7.53 2.81
CA VAL A 300 -11.75 -7.63 3.34
C VAL A 300 -12.65 -6.57 2.69
N LEU A 301 -12.15 -5.34 2.50
CA LEU A 301 -12.87 -4.31 1.76
C LEU A 301 -13.16 -4.74 0.32
N TYR A 302 -12.19 -5.36 -0.37
CA TYR A 302 -12.41 -5.93 -1.71
C TYR A 302 -13.56 -6.94 -1.71
N MET A 303 -13.59 -7.87 -0.74
CA MET A 303 -14.66 -8.87 -0.63
C MET A 303 -16.03 -8.23 -0.39
N TYR A 304 -16.11 -7.19 0.46
CA TYR A 304 -17.35 -6.45 0.66
C TYR A 304 -17.79 -5.65 -0.58
N CYS A 305 -16.87 -4.99 -1.27
CA CYS A 305 -17.17 -4.31 -2.54
C CYS A 305 -17.74 -5.31 -3.56
N LYS A 306 -17.17 -6.51 -3.63
CA LYS A 306 -17.63 -7.59 -4.51
C LYS A 306 -19.02 -8.11 -4.12
N ALA A 307 -19.31 -8.18 -2.81
CA ALA A 307 -20.63 -8.56 -2.29
C ALA A 307 -21.71 -7.56 -2.72
N ILE A 308 -21.43 -6.26 -2.60
CA ILE A 308 -22.37 -5.18 -2.93
C ILE A 308 -22.70 -5.15 -4.42
N HIS A 309 -21.74 -5.50 -5.28
CA HIS A 309 -21.96 -5.57 -6.72
C HIS A 309 -22.64 -6.87 -7.18
N GLY A 310 -22.98 -7.78 -6.25
CA GLY A 310 -23.66 -9.05 -6.54
C GLY A 310 -22.78 -10.13 -7.15
N GLU A 311 -21.52 -9.83 -7.46
CA GLU A 311 -20.56 -10.76 -8.07
C GLU A 311 -20.09 -11.84 -7.08
N LEU A 312 -20.14 -11.55 -5.77
CA LEU A 312 -19.72 -12.51 -4.74
C LEU A 312 -20.67 -13.71 -4.63
N ALA A 313 -21.98 -13.50 -4.81
CA ALA A 313 -22.96 -14.59 -4.73
C ALA A 313 -22.79 -15.61 -5.86
N TRP A 314 -22.41 -15.12 -7.06
CA TRP A 314 -22.12 -15.97 -8.21
C TRP A 314 -20.84 -16.79 -8.02
N GLU A 315 -19.75 -16.17 -7.55
CA GLU A 315 -18.50 -16.90 -7.27
C GLU A 315 -18.64 -17.89 -6.14
N ILE A 316 -19.35 -17.53 -5.06
CA ILE A 316 -19.69 -18.48 -4.00
C ILE A 316 -20.43 -19.69 -4.59
N ALA A 317 -21.43 -19.47 -5.43
CA ALA A 317 -22.16 -20.55 -6.08
C ALA A 317 -21.27 -21.40 -7.01
N GLU A 318 -20.37 -20.79 -7.78
CA GLU A 318 -19.45 -21.51 -8.69
C GLU A 318 -18.34 -22.27 -7.92
N GLU A 319 -17.82 -21.69 -6.85
CA GLU A 319 -16.80 -22.30 -5.98
C GLU A 319 -17.37 -23.49 -5.21
N PHE A 320 -18.62 -23.38 -4.73
CA PHE A 320 -19.36 -24.51 -4.16
C PHE A 320 -19.73 -25.53 -5.25
N ALA A 321 -20.15 -25.11 -6.45
CA ALA A 321 -20.43 -26.00 -7.59
C ALA A 321 -19.24 -26.86 -8.01
N ARG A 322 -18.01 -26.35 -7.93
CA ARG A 322 -16.79 -27.14 -8.17
C ARG A 322 -16.47 -28.15 -7.08
N GLU A 323 -16.99 -27.96 -5.88
CA GLU A 323 -16.80 -28.86 -4.73
C GLU A 323 -17.93 -29.91 -4.61
N TYR A 324 -19.04 -29.71 -5.35
CA TYR A 324 -20.01 -30.78 -5.59
C TYR A 324 -19.44 -31.78 -6.60
N VAL A 325 -18.90 -32.88 -6.08
CA VAL A 325 -18.67 -34.10 -6.87
C VAL A 325 -20.05 -34.61 -7.30
N SER A 326 -20.32 -34.62 -8.60
CA SER A 326 -21.47 -35.32 -9.16
C SER A 326 -21.35 -36.80 -8.75
N LEU A 327 -22.23 -37.23 -7.84
CA LEU A 327 -22.34 -38.64 -7.51
C LEU A 327 -22.74 -39.38 -8.79
N PRO A 328 -22.22 -40.60 -9.05
CA PRO A 328 -22.53 -41.37 -10.26
C PRO A 328 -24.02 -41.77 -10.39
N PHE A 329 -24.87 -41.32 -9.46
CA PHE A 329 -26.31 -41.49 -9.47
C PHE A 329 -27.08 -40.29 -10.04
N ASP A 330 -26.40 -39.20 -10.42
CA ASP A 330 -27.04 -37.96 -10.89
C ASP A 330 -26.99 -37.77 -12.42
N ASP A 331 -26.49 -38.78 -13.16
CA ASP A 331 -26.63 -38.84 -14.62
C ASP A 331 -28.10 -39.13 -14.98
N GLY A 332 -28.91 -38.06 -15.03
CA GLY A 332 -30.24 -38.09 -15.66
C GLY A 332 -31.38 -37.41 -14.91
N LYS A 333 -31.14 -36.74 -13.77
CA LYS A 333 -32.22 -36.02 -13.06
C LYS A 333 -32.02 -34.51 -13.09
N VAL A 334 -33.05 -33.83 -13.60
CA VAL A 334 -33.17 -32.37 -13.68
C VAL A 334 -33.00 -31.75 -12.29
N PRO A 335 -32.23 -30.66 -12.13
CA PRO A 335 -31.99 -30.05 -10.83
C PRO A 335 -33.30 -29.56 -10.21
N HIS A 336 -33.68 -30.17 -9.09
CA HIS A 336 -34.77 -29.66 -8.26
C HIS A 336 -34.29 -28.42 -7.50
N LEU A 337 -34.62 -27.25 -8.04
CA LEU A 337 -34.55 -25.98 -7.33
C LEU A 337 -35.55 -26.00 -6.17
N VAL A 338 -35.05 -26.30 -4.96
CA VAL A 338 -35.81 -26.12 -3.74
C VAL A 338 -35.75 -24.64 -3.36
N SER A 339 -36.78 -23.89 -3.71
CA SER A 339 -36.97 -22.53 -3.21
C SER A 339 -37.39 -22.59 -1.74
N VAL A 340 -36.49 -22.24 -0.82
CA VAL A 340 -36.84 -22.03 0.58
C VAL A 340 -37.55 -20.68 0.68
N VAL A 341 -38.86 -20.71 0.91
CA VAL A 341 -39.66 -19.54 1.27
C VAL A 341 -39.40 -19.27 2.76
N TYR A 342 -38.78 -18.15 3.08
CA TYR A 342 -38.68 -17.67 4.45
C TYR A 342 -40.01 -16.99 4.82
N THR A 343 -40.76 -17.60 5.74
CA THR A 343 -41.95 -17.03 6.39
C THR A 343 -41.59 -16.24 7.64
#